data_AF-A0A496Q6B8-F1
#
_entry.id   AF-A0A496Q6B8-F1
#
_cell.length_a   1.000
_cell.length_b   1.000
_cell.length_c   1.000
_cell.angle_alpha   90.00
_cell.angle_beta   90.00
_cell.angle_gamma   90.00
#
_symmetry.space_group_name_H-M   'P 1'
#
loop_
_entity.id
_entity.type
_entity.pdbx_description
1 polymer ?
#
loop_
_entity_poly.entity_id
_entity_poly.type
_entity_poly.pdbx_seq_one_letter_code
_entity_poly.pdbx_strand_id
1 'polypeptide(L)'
;MSDNASCGELATLFNEAERTAKKNKLGMWGDSPESEIIQMLFFKNWPPPLSQLDKEVMEGPIEILVKILHINADTKDEYVVIANLGTEPVDLEGWTLWSRGGQRFVFPALVLKPGQRISIHSGPAATGLVWTTRYVWNNEGDEAKLYNNRGVLVSEYRYGR
;
A
#
# COMPACT_ATOMS: atom_id res chain seq x y z
N MET A 1 16.63 24.67 -6.84
CA MET A 1 17.24 24.24 -5.57
C MET A 1 16.09 23.81 -4.70
N SER A 2 15.92 22.50 -4.48
CA SER A 2 14.81 21.94 -3.71
C SER A 2 15.19 21.92 -2.24
N ASP A 3 14.50 22.73 -1.45
CA ASP A 3 14.65 22.80 0.00
C ASP A 3 14.12 21.50 0.62
N ASN A 4 15.03 20.62 1.04
CA ASN A 4 14.67 19.50 1.92
C ASN A 4 14.47 20.07 3.31
N ALA A 5 13.21 20.30 3.69
CA ALA A 5 12.86 20.61 5.07
C ALA A 5 13.41 19.50 6.00
N SER A 6 14.12 19.91 7.04
CA SER A 6 14.64 19.01 8.07
C SER A 6 13.47 18.32 8.80
N CYS A 7 13.67 17.11 9.30
CA CYS A 7 12.65 16.35 10.05
C CYS A 7 12.05 17.15 11.22
N GLY A 8 12.81 18.08 11.83
CA GLY A 8 12.31 19.00 12.86
C GLY A 8 11.39 20.12 12.35
N GLU A 9 11.57 20.56 11.10
CA GLU A 9 10.73 21.58 10.48
C GLU A 9 9.37 21.01 10.08
N LEU A 10 9.34 19.77 9.59
CA LEU A 10 8.11 19.05 9.27
C LEU A 10 7.25 18.78 10.51
N ALA A 11 7.86 18.43 11.65
CA ALA A 11 7.16 18.27 12.92
C ALA A 11 6.55 19.59 13.42
N THR A 12 7.26 20.70 13.21
CA THR A 12 6.78 22.04 13.59
C THR A 12 5.61 22.47 12.72
N LEU A 13 5.72 22.27 11.40
CA LEU A 13 4.66 22.53 10.42
C LEU A 13 3.39 21.72 10.72
N PHE A 14 3.54 20.43 11.06
CA PHE A 14 2.41 19.60 11.45
C PHE A 14 1.71 20.14 12.70
N ASN A 15 2.47 20.46 13.75
CA ASN A 15 1.91 20.97 15.01
C ASN A 15 1.20 22.32 14.83
N GLU A 16 1.72 23.20 13.97
CA GLU A 16 1.11 24.49 13.68
C GLU A 16 -0.17 24.34 12.84
N ALA A 17 -0.15 23.45 11.84
CA ALA A 17 -1.33 23.10 11.07
C ALA A 17 -2.43 22.47 11.95
N GLU A 18 -2.06 21.60 12.89
CA GLU A 18 -3.00 20.98 13.83
C GLU A 18 -3.63 22.01 14.78
N ARG A 19 -2.83 22.91 15.37
CA ARG A 19 -3.36 24.00 16.21
C ARG A 19 -4.32 24.89 15.45
N THR A 20 -3.99 25.20 14.19
CA THR A 20 -4.82 26.04 13.33
C THR A 20 -6.14 25.34 13.01
N ALA A 21 -6.12 24.05 12.69
CA ALA A 21 -7.32 23.26 12.43
C ALA A 21 -8.24 23.17 13.65
N LYS A 22 -7.67 22.94 14.85
CA LYS A 22 -8.41 22.90 16.12
C LYS A 22 -9.02 24.26 16.50
N LYS A 23 -8.24 25.34 16.39
CA LYS A 23 -8.70 26.70 16.72
C LYS A 23 -9.84 27.16 15.81
N ASN A 24 -9.75 26.82 14.52
CA ASN A 24 -10.69 27.28 13.51
C ASN A 24 -11.79 26.26 13.19
N LYS A 25 -11.82 25.12 13.90
CA LYS A 25 -12.78 24.03 13.70
C LYS A 25 -12.89 23.58 12.24
N LEU A 26 -11.73 23.35 11.59
CA LEU A 26 -11.65 22.99 10.18
C LEU A 26 -11.53 21.47 10.00
N GLY A 27 -12.18 20.91 8.98
CA GLY A 27 -12.11 19.48 8.65
C GLY A 27 -12.76 18.60 9.72
N MET A 28 -12.07 17.54 10.18
CA MET A 28 -12.56 16.61 11.21
C MET A 28 -12.82 17.28 12.59
N TRP A 29 -12.39 18.53 12.77
CA TRP A 29 -12.56 19.31 13.99
C TRP A 29 -13.74 20.30 13.93
N GLY A 30 -14.55 20.25 12.88
CA GLY A 30 -15.76 21.06 12.71
C GLY A 30 -16.94 20.60 13.58
N ASP A 31 -17.85 21.51 13.91
CA ASP A 31 -19.10 21.21 14.65
C ASP A 31 -20.21 20.72 13.70
N SER A 32 -20.04 19.57 13.05
CA SER A 32 -21.15 18.92 12.33
C SER A 32 -21.80 17.84 13.21
N PRO A 33 -23.09 17.54 13.05
CA PRO A 33 -23.73 16.43 13.78
C PRO A 33 -23.05 15.06 13.51
N GLU A 34 -22.40 14.92 12.35
CA GLU A 34 -21.60 13.73 12.00
C GLU A 34 -20.29 13.68 12.80
N SER A 35 -19.71 14.84 13.13
CA SER A 35 -18.52 14.90 13.95
C SER A 35 -18.81 14.54 15.40
N GLU A 36 -20.00 14.80 15.96
CA GLU A 36 -20.36 14.35 17.31
C GLU A 36 -20.46 12.82 17.42
N ILE A 37 -21.02 12.16 16.39
CA ILE A 37 -21.09 10.68 16.33
C ILE A 37 -19.68 10.09 16.13
N ILE A 38 -18.86 10.69 15.28
CA ILE A 38 -17.46 10.30 15.10
C ILE A 38 -16.65 10.57 16.38
N GLN A 39 -16.90 11.67 17.09
CA GLN A 39 -16.28 11.98 18.38
C GLN A 39 -16.67 10.94 19.43
N MET A 40 -17.95 10.56 19.50
CA MET A 40 -18.44 9.57 20.46
C MET A 40 -17.99 8.13 20.15
N LEU A 41 -17.88 7.75 18.88
CA LEU A 41 -17.48 6.41 18.45
C LEU A 41 -15.95 6.21 18.46
N PHE A 42 -15.16 7.24 18.18
CA PHE A 42 -13.70 7.13 18.08
C PHE A 42 -12.92 7.63 19.32
N PHE A 43 -13.42 8.60 20.09
CA PHE A 43 -12.61 9.26 21.13
C PHE A 43 -12.85 8.79 22.56
N LYS A 44 -13.77 7.84 22.78
CA LYS A 44 -14.12 7.46 24.16
C LYS A 44 -12.93 6.96 24.98
N ASN A 45 -11.87 6.47 24.33
CA ASN A 45 -10.57 6.17 24.93
C ASN A 45 -9.40 6.53 23.99
N TRP A 46 -9.37 7.75 23.44
CA TRP A 46 -8.26 8.22 22.61
C TRP A 46 -7.86 9.67 22.94
N PRO A 47 -6.56 10.01 22.97
CA PRO A 47 -5.39 9.13 22.77
C PRO A 47 -5.14 8.23 23.99
N PRO A 48 -4.53 7.05 23.81
CA PRO A 48 -4.06 6.26 24.93
C PRO A 48 -3.06 7.08 25.76
N PRO A 49 -2.90 6.79 27.07
CA PRO A 49 -1.87 7.40 27.89
C PRO A 49 -0.51 7.34 27.19
N LEU A 50 0.22 8.45 27.15
CA LEU A 50 1.54 8.54 26.49
C LEU A 50 2.56 7.53 27.06
N SER A 51 2.32 6.98 28.25
CA SER A 51 3.09 5.89 28.86
C SER A 51 2.79 4.48 28.31
N GLN A 52 1.70 4.32 27.55
CA GLN A 52 1.30 3.10 26.85
C GLN A 52 1.51 3.19 25.33
N LEU A 53 1.76 4.40 24.81
CA LEU A 53 1.97 4.67 23.39
C LEU A 53 3.28 4.07 22.83
N ASP A 54 4.21 3.65 23.69
CA ASP A 54 5.54 3.21 23.26
C ASP A 54 5.65 1.69 22.97
N LYS A 55 4.65 0.89 23.38
CA LYS A 55 4.69 -0.58 23.18
C LYS A 55 3.62 -1.09 22.21
N GLU A 56 2.35 -0.71 22.35
CA GLU A 56 1.31 -1.25 21.46
C GLU A 56 1.36 -0.69 20.02
N VAL A 57 1.87 0.53 19.85
CA VAL A 57 2.08 1.13 18.52
C VAL A 57 3.35 0.57 17.84
N MET A 58 4.35 0.19 18.64
CA MET A 58 5.62 -0.38 18.14
C MET A 58 5.59 -1.91 18.01
N GLU A 59 4.71 -2.60 18.74
CA GLU A 59 4.52 -4.06 18.75
C GLU A 59 3.21 -4.50 18.08
N GLY A 60 2.46 -3.56 17.50
CA GLY A 60 1.33 -3.87 16.62
C GLY A 60 1.77 -4.78 15.48
N PRO A 61 0.87 -5.63 14.92
CA PRO A 61 1.24 -6.46 13.79
C PRO A 61 1.81 -5.56 12.70
N ILE A 62 3.07 -5.81 12.31
CA ILE A 62 3.68 -5.12 11.18
C ILE A 62 2.77 -5.39 9.98
N GLU A 63 1.95 -4.41 9.62
CA GLU A 63 1.08 -4.55 8.47
C GLU A 63 1.98 -4.61 7.24
N ILE A 64 2.01 -5.77 6.59
CA ILE A 64 2.74 -5.91 5.34
C ILE A 64 1.98 -5.12 4.27
N LEU A 65 2.37 -3.87 4.06
CA LEU A 65 1.73 -2.95 3.13
C LEU A 65 2.28 -3.10 1.70
N VAL A 66 2.40 -4.34 1.23
CA VAL A 66 2.72 -4.60 -0.18
C VAL A 66 1.42 -4.61 -0.98
N LYS A 67 1.31 -3.75 -1.99
CA LYS A 67 0.10 -3.57 -2.79
C LYS A 67 0.35 -3.74 -4.27
N ILE A 68 -0.62 -4.34 -4.95
CA ILE A 68 -0.75 -4.26 -6.41
C ILE A 68 -1.35 -2.89 -6.72
N LEU A 69 -0.63 -2.07 -7.50
CA LEU A 69 -1.03 -0.70 -7.80
C LEU A 69 -1.87 -0.61 -9.06
N HIS A 70 -1.48 -1.32 -10.12
CA HIS A 70 -2.23 -1.38 -11.38
C HIS A 70 -1.76 -2.54 -12.27
N ILE A 71 -2.57 -2.84 -13.28
CA ILE A 71 -2.31 -3.81 -14.33
C ILE A 71 -2.44 -3.10 -15.67
N ASN A 72 -1.49 -3.35 -16.57
CA ASN A 72 -1.60 -2.97 -17.97
C ASN A 72 -1.68 -4.26 -18.82
N ALA A 73 -2.80 -4.45 -19.52
CA ALA A 73 -3.11 -5.68 -20.26
C ALA A 73 -3.24 -5.48 -21.78
N ASP A 74 -3.53 -4.26 -22.25
CA ASP A 74 -3.86 -3.99 -23.65
C ASP A 74 -2.61 -3.72 -24.51
N THR A 75 -1.53 -4.44 -24.24
CA THR A 75 -0.20 -4.25 -24.84
C THR A 75 0.48 -5.59 -25.10
N LYS A 76 1.48 -5.62 -25.99
CA LYS A 76 2.33 -6.82 -26.19
C LYS A 76 3.28 -7.09 -25.02
N ASP A 77 3.53 -6.07 -24.21
CA ASP A 77 4.23 -6.12 -22.94
C ASP A 77 3.23 -5.73 -21.86
N GLU A 78 2.50 -6.73 -21.37
CA GLU A 78 1.59 -6.56 -20.24
C GLU A 78 2.40 -6.53 -18.95
N TYR A 79 1.92 -5.84 -17.92
CA TYR A 79 2.60 -5.87 -16.64
C TYR A 79 1.69 -5.56 -15.45
N VAL A 80 2.06 -6.13 -14.30
CA VAL A 80 1.55 -5.77 -12.97
C VAL A 80 2.58 -4.93 -12.25
N VAL A 81 2.17 -3.83 -11.62
CA VAL A 81 3.04 -3.07 -10.72
C VAL A 81 2.72 -3.37 -9.27
N ILE A 82 3.75 -3.75 -8.50
CA ILE A 82 3.68 -3.97 -7.06
C ILE A 82 4.58 -2.98 -6.35
N ALA A 83 4.12 -2.47 -5.21
CA ALA A 83 4.86 -1.54 -4.38
C ALA A 83 4.85 -1.95 -2.91
N ASN A 84 5.95 -1.71 -2.22
CA ASN A 84 5.99 -1.73 -0.77
C ASN A 84 5.65 -0.33 -0.25
N LEU A 85 4.46 -0.17 0.32
CA LEU A 85 3.98 1.07 0.93
C LEU A 85 4.22 1.10 2.46
N GLY A 86 4.88 0.07 3.01
CA GLY A 86 5.27 -0.01 4.40
C GLY A 86 6.59 0.71 4.68
N THR A 87 7.01 0.67 5.94
CA THR A 87 8.23 1.31 6.44
C THR A 87 9.44 0.39 6.50
N GLU A 88 9.24 -0.93 6.39
CA GLU A 88 10.29 -1.94 6.46
C GLU A 88 10.50 -2.65 5.12
N PRO A 89 11.71 -3.14 4.81
CA PRO A 89 11.95 -3.96 3.63
C PRO A 89 11.20 -5.29 3.72
N VAL A 90 10.67 -5.77 2.59
CA VAL A 90 9.93 -7.04 2.52
C VAL A 90 10.62 -7.99 1.55
N ASP A 91 10.96 -9.18 2.03
CA ASP A 91 11.42 -10.27 1.17
C ASP A 91 10.22 -10.96 0.52
N LEU A 92 10.22 -10.97 -0.82
CA LEU A 92 9.17 -11.59 -1.62
C LEU A 92 9.48 -13.04 -1.99
N GLU A 93 10.61 -13.63 -1.56
CA GLU A 93 10.93 -15.02 -1.90
C GLU A 93 9.77 -15.98 -1.58
N GLY A 94 9.33 -16.75 -2.58
CA GLY A 94 8.24 -17.72 -2.43
C GLY A 94 6.83 -17.12 -2.36
N TRP A 95 6.68 -15.79 -2.44
CA TRP A 95 5.38 -15.16 -2.63
C TRP A 95 4.79 -15.57 -3.98
N THR A 96 3.47 -15.45 -4.12
CA THR A 96 2.77 -15.82 -5.35
C THR A 96 1.88 -14.69 -5.86
N LEU A 97 2.08 -14.28 -7.11
CA LEU A 97 1.14 -13.49 -7.89
C LEU A 97 0.26 -14.44 -8.70
N TRP A 98 -1.06 -14.31 -8.56
CA TRP A 98 -2.06 -15.14 -9.21
C TRP A 98 -2.97 -14.26 -10.08
N SER A 99 -3.31 -14.74 -11.27
CA SER A 99 -4.34 -14.14 -12.14
C SER A 99 -5.60 -15.00 -12.17
N ARG A 100 -6.76 -14.39 -12.47
CA ARG A 100 -8.05 -15.11 -12.51
C ARG A 100 -8.09 -16.28 -13.48
N GLY A 101 -7.32 -16.22 -14.56
CA GLY A 101 -7.16 -17.32 -15.52
C GLY A 101 -6.47 -18.57 -14.95
N GLY A 102 -6.00 -18.53 -13.70
CA GLY A 102 -5.39 -19.67 -13.02
C GLY A 102 -3.86 -19.71 -13.12
N GLN A 103 -3.24 -18.75 -13.81
CA GLN A 103 -1.79 -18.65 -13.90
C GLN A 103 -1.19 -18.19 -12.56
N ARG A 104 0.03 -18.66 -12.25
CA ARG A 104 0.79 -18.27 -11.07
C ARG A 104 2.22 -17.86 -11.41
N PHE A 105 2.73 -16.84 -10.74
CA PHE A 105 4.13 -16.44 -10.72
C PHE A 105 4.64 -16.54 -9.28
N VAL A 106 5.72 -17.29 -9.10
CA VAL A 106 6.42 -17.39 -7.81
C VAL A 106 7.60 -16.44 -7.84
N PHE A 107 7.68 -15.56 -6.86
CA PHE A 107 8.76 -14.58 -6.78
C PHE A 107 10.09 -15.27 -6.45
N PRO A 108 11.19 -14.92 -7.16
CA PRO A 108 12.54 -15.31 -6.75
C PRO A 108 12.95 -14.56 -5.48
N ALA A 109 14.15 -14.83 -4.96
CA ALA A 109 14.75 -14.03 -3.90
C ALA A 109 14.85 -12.56 -4.34
N LEU A 110 13.96 -11.72 -3.79
CA LEU A 110 13.82 -10.32 -4.15
C LEU A 110 13.32 -9.53 -2.95
N VAL A 111 14.12 -8.56 -2.53
CA VAL A 111 13.78 -7.66 -1.42
C VAL A 111 13.22 -6.36 -1.98
N LEU A 112 11.99 -6.03 -1.59
CA LEU A 112 11.32 -4.79 -1.95
C LEU A 112 11.45 -3.78 -0.81
N LYS A 113 12.27 -2.74 -0.99
CA LYS A 113 12.51 -1.70 0.02
C LYS A 113 11.27 -0.80 0.22
N PRO A 114 11.17 -0.08 1.35
CA PRO A 114 10.13 0.92 1.57
C PRO A 114 10.01 1.91 0.40
N GLY A 115 8.79 2.13 -0.09
CA GLY A 115 8.49 3.00 -1.23
C GLY A 115 8.90 2.46 -2.60
N GLN A 116 9.63 1.34 -2.67
CA GLN A 116 10.09 0.76 -3.93
C GLN A 116 8.94 0.11 -4.69
N ARG A 117 9.04 0.15 -6.03
CA ARG A 117 8.12 -0.49 -6.96
C ARG A 117 8.86 -1.44 -7.89
N ILE A 118 8.19 -2.52 -8.27
CA ILE A 118 8.63 -3.45 -9.30
C ILE A 118 7.49 -3.70 -10.28
N SER A 119 7.83 -4.03 -11.51
CA SER A 119 6.90 -4.49 -12.53
C SER A 119 7.20 -5.94 -12.91
N ILE A 120 6.15 -6.74 -13.04
CA ILE A 120 6.23 -8.14 -13.46
C ILE A 120 5.56 -8.21 -14.83
N HIS A 121 6.32 -8.63 -15.83
CA HIS A 121 5.95 -8.50 -17.23
C HIS A 121 5.47 -9.83 -17.84
N SER A 122 4.46 -9.77 -18.70
CA SER A 122 3.94 -10.87 -19.51
C SER A 122 3.69 -10.47 -20.97
N GLY A 123 3.54 -11.46 -21.84
CA GLY A 123 3.27 -11.24 -23.26
C GLY A 123 4.51 -11.28 -24.17
N PRO A 124 4.32 -11.27 -25.50
CA PRO A 124 5.39 -11.54 -26.46
C PRO A 124 6.54 -10.51 -26.47
N ALA A 125 6.30 -9.31 -25.96
CA ALA A 125 7.29 -8.25 -25.84
C ALA A 125 7.75 -8.01 -24.39
N ALA A 126 7.48 -8.94 -23.47
CA ALA A 126 7.87 -8.84 -22.07
C ALA A 126 9.38 -8.69 -21.89
N THR A 127 9.80 -7.74 -21.05
CA THR A 127 11.20 -7.51 -20.71
C THR A 127 11.38 -7.24 -19.21
N GLY A 128 12.61 -7.33 -18.69
CA GLY A 128 12.88 -7.13 -17.26
C GLY A 128 12.56 -8.36 -16.41
N LEU A 129 11.75 -8.21 -15.36
CA LEU A 129 11.27 -9.33 -14.53
C LEU A 129 10.09 -10.01 -15.23
N VAL A 130 10.41 -10.98 -16.08
CA VAL A 130 9.44 -11.66 -16.95
C VAL A 130 8.79 -12.84 -16.23
N TRP A 131 7.46 -12.84 -16.17
CA TRP A 131 6.64 -13.99 -15.79
C TRP A 131 6.59 -15.01 -16.94
N THR A 132 6.15 -14.57 -18.13
CA THR A 132 5.98 -15.45 -19.28
C THR A 132 5.89 -14.64 -20.58
N THR A 133 6.19 -15.25 -21.72
CA THR A 133 6.01 -14.63 -23.05
C THR A 133 4.59 -14.76 -23.60
N ARG A 134 3.69 -15.40 -22.84
CA ARG A 134 2.25 -15.50 -23.16
C ARG A 134 1.48 -14.36 -22.50
N TYR A 135 0.36 -13.97 -23.10
CA TYR A 135 -0.60 -13.09 -22.44
C TYR A 135 -1.15 -13.76 -21.17
N VAL A 136 -1.27 -12.99 -20.10
CA VAL A 136 -1.79 -13.44 -18.80
C VAL A 136 -3.11 -12.76 -18.49
N TRP A 137 -3.25 -11.49 -18.85
CA TRP A 137 -4.32 -10.62 -18.39
C TRP A 137 -5.42 -10.46 -19.45
N ASN A 138 -6.68 -10.47 -19.05
CA ASN A 138 -7.79 -10.26 -19.98
C ASN A 138 -8.07 -8.76 -20.23
N ASN A 139 -8.07 -8.33 -21.49
CA ASN A 139 -8.28 -6.93 -21.90
C ASN A 139 -9.65 -6.36 -21.48
N GLU A 140 -10.67 -7.21 -21.28
CA GLU A 140 -12.02 -6.77 -20.86
C GLU A 140 -12.14 -6.56 -19.34
N GLY A 141 -11.17 -7.07 -18.58
CA GLY A 141 -11.15 -7.00 -17.13
C GLY A 141 -10.60 -8.26 -16.52
N ASP A 142 -9.82 -8.13 -15.46
CA ASP A 142 -9.18 -9.25 -14.76
C ASP A 142 -8.98 -8.95 -13.28
N GLU A 143 -8.48 -9.94 -12.56
CA GLU A 143 -8.19 -9.90 -11.13
C GLU A 143 -6.83 -10.50 -10.86
N ALA A 144 -6.01 -9.75 -10.12
CA ALA A 144 -4.75 -10.19 -9.58
C ALA A 144 -4.84 -10.34 -8.06
N LYS A 145 -4.25 -11.41 -7.53
CA LYS A 145 -4.07 -11.63 -6.09
C LYS A 145 -2.62 -11.89 -5.76
N LEU A 146 -2.13 -11.24 -4.72
CA LEU A 146 -0.80 -11.39 -4.19
C LEU A 146 -0.88 -12.11 -2.85
N TYR A 147 -0.21 -13.25 -2.76
CA TYR A 147 -0.11 -14.06 -1.55
C TYR A 147 1.33 -14.05 -1.05
N ASN A 148 1.50 -14.00 0.27
CA ASN A 148 2.82 -14.18 0.87
C ASN A 148 3.28 -15.65 0.82
N ASN A 149 4.50 -15.91 1.25
CA ASN A 149 5.09 -17.26 1.32
C ASN A 149 4.35 -18.25 2.24
N ARG A 150 3.41 -17.78 3.08
CA ARG A 150 2.52 -18.60 3.91
C ARG A 150 1.16 -18.84 3.27
N GLY A 151 0.91 -18.34 2.07
CA GLY A 151 -0.37 -18.43 1.36
C GLY A 151 -1.43 -17.45 1.87
N VAL A 152 -1.06 -16.44 2.65
CA VAL A 152 -2.00 -15.41 3.13
C VAL A 152 -2.14 -14.33 2.06
N LEU A 153 -3.38 -13.95 1.74
CA LEU A 153 -3.68 -12.86 0.81
C LEU A 153 -3.23 -11.51 1.39
N VAL A 154 -2.37 -10.80 0.65
CA VAL A 154 -1.82 -9.50 1.05
C VAL A 154 -2.44 -8.36 0.25
N SER A 155 -2.66 -8.58 -1.04
CA SER A 155 -3.26 -7.58 -1.93
C SER A 155 -4.10 -8.23 -2.99
N GLU A 156 -5.14 -7.53 -3.40
CA GLU A 156 -5.99 -7.86 -4.54
C GLU A 156 -6.19 -6.61 -5.38
N TYR A 157 -6.25 -6.78 -6.70
CA TYR A 157 -6.55 -5.70 -7.64
C TYR A 157 -7.44 -6.22 -8.76
N ARG A 158 -8.49 -5.47 -9.07
CA ARG A 158 -9.44 -5.81 -10.13
C ARG A 158 -9.57 -4.62 -11.08
N TYR A 159 -9.71 -4.91 -12.36
CA TYR A 159 -10.09 -3.93 -13.38
C TYR A 159 -11.11 -4.53 -14.34
N GLY A 160 -11.80 -3.68 -15.08
CA GLY A 160 -12.81 -4.04 -16.06
C GLY A 160 -13.56 -2.80 -16.52
N ARG A 161 -14.16 -2.86 -17.70
CA ARG A 161 -15.03 -1.80 -18.23
C ARG A 161 -16.49 -2.04 -17.85
#